data_AF-A0AAN4YKA5-F1
#
_entry.id   AF-A0AAN4YKA5-F1
#
_cell.length_a   1.000
_cell.length_b   1.000
_cell.length_c   1.000
_cell.angle_alpha   90.00
_cell.angle_beta   90.00
_cell.angle_gamma   90.00
#
_symmetry.space_group_name_H-M   'P 1'
#
loop_
_entity.id
_entity.type
_entity.pdbx_description
1 polymer ?
#
loop_
_entity_poly.entity_id
_entity_poly.type
_entity_poly.pdbx_seq_one_letter_code
_entity_poly.pdbx_strand_id
1 'polypeptide(L)'
;MEQTVITGTPNALDTTGLCLLSLDGGGVRGLSSLYILKHLMTQLSRERPELGQVKPCEIFDLIGGTSTGGLIAIMLGRLEMSVDECIDRYIKLISTVFEKKSRWPVSLSGNIRSRFDATKLESAIKDVVTSHGAEETDLFNDGCERGCRV
;
A
#
# COMPACT_ATOMS: atom_id res chain seq x y z
N MET A 1 35.94 -12.48 16.33
CA MET A 1 34.53 -12.91 16.37
C MET A 1 33.90 -12.36 15.10
N GLU A 2 33.65 -13.26 14.15
CA GLU A 2 32.85 -12.98 12.96
C GLU A 2 31.45 -12.51 13.37
N GLN A 3 30.94 -11.50 12.67
CA GLN A 3 29.51 -11.43 12.39
C GLN A 3 29.32 -11.20 10.89
N THR A 4 28.54 -12.12 10.33
CA THR A 4 28.31 -12.37 8.92
C THR A 4 26.90 -11.89 8.58
N VAL A 5 26.80 -11.12 7.48
CA VAL A 5 25.68 -11.00 6.53
C VAL A 5 24.42 -10.20 6.93
N ILE A 6 24.14 -9.18 6.09
CA ILE A 6 22.82 -8.98 5.48
C ILE A 6 23.06 -8.88 3.96
N THR A 7 22.72 -9.93 3.22
CA THR A 7 22.67 -9.94 1.76
C THR A 7 21.21 -9.95 1.34
N GLY A 8 20.53 -8.81 1.53
CA GLY A 8 19.44 -8.42 0.64
C GLY A 8 20.06 -7.86 -0.63
N THR A 9 19.45 -8.10 -1.78
CA THR A 9 19.85 -7.44 -3.03
C THR A 9 20.00 -5.93 -2.81
N PRO A 10 21.13 -5.30 -3.20
CA PRO A 10 21.35 -3.89 -2.96
C PRO A 10 20.22 -3.06 -3.55
N ASN A 11 19.70 -2.12 -2.76
CA ASN A 11 18.70 -1.18 -3.23
C ASN A 11 19.24 -0.44 -4.47
N ALA A 12 18.41 -0.38 -5.51
CA ALA A 12 18.86 0.00 -6.85
C ALA A 12 19.23 1.49 -6.99
N LEU A 13 18.97 2.30 -5.96
CA LEU A 13 19.26 3.72 -5.83
C LEU A 13 20.31 3.90 -4.72
N ASP A 14 21.51 4.42 -5.05
CA ASP A 14 22.62 4.70 -4.12
C ASP A 14 22.69 3.78 -2.88
N THR A 15 23.50 2.72 -2.98
CA THR A 15 23.65 1.67 -1.98
C THR A 15 24.20 2.12 -0.62
N THR A 16 24.45 3.41 -0.42
CA THR A 16 25.02 3.97 0.81
C THR A 16 23.97 4.47 1.81
N GLY A 17 22.70 4.64 1.40
CA GLY A 17 21.63 5.20 2.23
C GLY A 17 20.35 4.37 2.25
N LEU A 18 19.52 4.60 3.27
CA LEU A 18 18.17 4.03 3.35
C LEU A 18 17.18 4.88 2.54
N CYS A 19 16.35 4.24 1.73
CA CYS A 19 15.28 4.88 0.96
C CYS A 19 13.91 4.55 1.59
N LEU A 20 13.16 5.59 1.98
CA LEU A 20 11.90 5.47 2.70
C LEU A 20 10.76 6.11 1.89
N LEU A 21 9.65 5.39 1.74
CA LEU A 21 8.41 5.93 1.17
C LEU A 21 7.38 6.15 2.28
N SER A 22 6.86 7.37 2.42
CA SER A 22 5.80 7.71 3.37
C SER A 22 4.55 8.19 2.66
N LEU A 23 3.40 7.60 3.01
CA LEU A 23 2.11 7.86 2.36
C LEU A 23 1.08 8.38 3.35
N ASP A 24 0.61 9.61 3.10
CA ASP A 24 -0.41 10.24 3.94
C ASP A 24 -1.82 9.68 3.69
N GLY A 25 -2.67 9.85 4.70
CA GLY A 25 -4.09 9.59 4.59
C GLY A 25 -4.81 10.65 3.75
N GLY A 26 -5.78 10.23 2.94
CA GLY A 26 -6.45 11.17 2.03
C GLY A 26 -7.84 10.76 1.54
N GLY A 27 -8.32 9.57 1.88
CA GLY A 27 -9.52 9.01 1.25
C GLY A 27 -9.28 8.87 -0.25
N VAL A 28 -10.28 9.20 -1.06
CA VAL A 28 -10.17 9.17 -2.54
C VAL A 28 -8.94 9.93 -3.09
N ARG A 29 -8.44 10.95 -2.36
CA ARG A 29 -7.26 11.74 -2.77
C ARG A 29 -5.95 10.94 -2.77
N GLY A 30 -5.91 9.77 -2.13
CA GLY A 30 -4.76 8.85 -2.18
C GLY A 30 -4.39 8.41 -3.60
N LEU A 31 -5.33 8.47 -4.55
CA LEU A 31 -5.04 8.27 -5.98
C LEU A 31 -4.00 9.27 -6.50
N SER A 32 -4.01 10.51 -6.02
CA SER A 32 -3.03 11.51 -6.42
C SER A 32 -1.62 11.06 -6.06
N SER A 33 -1.41 10.57 -4.83
CA SER A 33 -0.12 10.05 -4.38
C SER A 33 0.32 8.84 -5.20
N LEU A 34 -0.61 7.94 -5.54
CA LEU A 34 -0.33 6.79 -6.41
C LEU A 34 0.08 7.18 -7.83
N TYR A 35 -0.57 8.18 -8.44
CA TYR A 35 -0.18 8.66 -9.77
C TYR A 35 1.17 9.38 -9.76
N ILE A 36 1.48 10.13 -8.70
CA ILE A 36 2.82 10.70 -8.50
C ILE A 36 3.85 9.58 -8.40
N LEU A 37 3.60 8.56 -7.56
CA LEU A 37 4.48 7.41 -7.43
C LEU A 37 4.64 6.64 -8.75
N LYS A 38 3.55 6.44 -9.51
CA LYS A 38 3.60 5.81 -10.83
C LYS A 38 4.53 6.58 -11.78
N HIS A 39 4.41 7.90 -11.80
CA HIS A 39 5.27 8.75 -12.61
C HIS A 39 6.74 8.60 -12.19
N LEU A 40 7.04 8.65 -10.88
CA LEU A 40 8.39 8.48 -10.34
C LEU A 40 8.98 7.12 -10.73
N MET A 41 8.26 6.02 -10.51
CA MET A 41 8.69 4.66 -10.87
C MET A 41 8.90 4.50 -12.39
N THR A 42 8.06 5.16 -13.19
CA THR A 42 8.21 5.18 -14.65
C THR A 42 9.47 5.94 -15.07
N GLN A 43 9.74 7.11 -14.47
CA GLN A 43 10.98 7.86 -14.75
C GLN A 43 12.21 7.06 -14.32
N LEU A 44 12.16 6.42 -13.14
CA LEU A 44 13.23 5.55 -12.66
C LEU A 44 13.56 4.46 -13.67
N SER A 45 12.55 3.75 -14.17
CA SER A 45 12.74 2.67 -15.16
C SER A 45 13.31 3.20 -16.49
N ARG A 46 13.05 4.47 -16.85
CA ARG A 46 13.58 5.12 -18.06
C ARG A 46 15.03 5.58 -17.90
N GLU A 47 15.36 6.13 -16.74
CA GLU A 47 16.71 6.60 -16.41
C GLU A 47 17.66 5.44 -16.12
N ARG A 48 17.12 4.30 -15.66
CA ARG A 48 17.85 3.08 -15.28
C ARG A 48 17.30 1.85 -15.99
N PRO A 49 17.47 1.75 -17.32
CA PRO A 49 16.92 0.65 -18.11
C PRO A 49 17.45 -0.74 -17.70
N GLU A 50 18.62 -0.80 -17.05
CA GLU A 50 19.23 -2.03 -16.52
C GLU A 50 18.42 -2.68 -15.39
N LEU A 51 17.58 -1.91 -14.69
CA LEU A 51 16.71 -2.43 -13.63
C LEU A 51 15.43 -3.04 -14.20
N GLY A 52 15.06 -2.70 -15.44
CA GLY A 52 13.77 -3.05 -16.00
C GLY A 52 12.60 -2.41 -15.22
N GLN A 53 11.44 -3.04 -15.30
CA GLN A 53 10.26 -2.60 -14.56
C GLN A 53 10.30 -3.16 -13.14
N VAL A 54 10.59 -2.28 -12.19
CA VAL A 54 10.70 -2.58 -10.76
C VAL A 54 9.44 -2.17 -9.99
N LYS A 55 9.12 -2.92 -8.95
CA LYS A 55 8.05 -2.65 -7.99
C LYS A 55 8.55 -1.73 -6.87
N PRO A 56 7.66 -1.00 -6.17
CA PRO A 56 8.07 -0.15 -5.06
C PRO A 56 8.82 -0.90 -3.94
N CYS A 57 8.42 -2.15 -3.63
CA CYS A 57 9.10 -2.98 -2.63
C CYS A 57 10.53 -3.42 -3.02
N GLU A 58 10.94 -3.20 -4.27
CA GLU A 58 12.32 -3.48 -4.73
C GLU A 58 13.20 -2.21 -4.65
N ILE A 59 12.59 -1.05 -4.40
CA ILE A 59 13.24 0.27 -4.42
C ILE A 59 13.23 0.96 -3.05
N PHE A 60 12.24 0.69 -2.22
CA PHE A 60 12.13 1.31 -0.89
C PHE A 60 12.43 0.28 0.19
N ASP A 61 13.33 0.63 1.12
CA ASP A 61 13.66 -0.21 2.27
C ASP A 61 12.53 -0.22 3.32
N LEU A 62 11.72 0.84 3.34
CA LEU A 62 10.53 0.96 4.17
C LEU A 62 9.42 1.70 3.41
N ILE A 63 8.21 1.15 3.45
CA ILE A 63 7.00 1.82 2.98
C ILE A 63 6.04 1.97 4.15
N GLY A 64 5.86 3.21 4.63
CA GLY A 64 4.94 3.53 5.72
C GLY A 64 3.75 4.36 5.26
N GLY A 65 2.66 4.33 6.01
CA GLY A 65 1.55 5.24 5.75
C GLY A 65 0.47 5.26 6.81
N THR A 66 -0.34 6.31 6.81
CA THR A 66 -1.45 6.50 7.77
C THR A 66 -2.80 6.48 7.07
N SER A 67 -3.82 5.89 7.71
CA SER A 67 -5.18 5.78 7.15
C SER A 67 -5.16 5.10 5.78
N THR A 68 -5.74 5.69 4.73
CA THR A 68 -5.67 5.14 3.38
C THR A 68 -4.25 4.98 2.85
N GLY A 69 -3.30 5.81 3.31
CA GLY A 69 -1.88 5.65 2.99
C GLY A 69 -1.30 4.36 3.57
N GLY A 70 -1.79 3.91 4.73
CA GLY A 70 -1.42 2.62 5.31
C GLY A 70 -1.95 1.44 4.49
N LEU A 71 -3.17 1.53 3.96
CA LEU A 71 -3.70 0.53 3.02
C LEU A 71 -2.85 0.44 1.75
N ILE A 72 -2.41 1.60 1.22
CA ILE A 72 -1.52 1.65 0.07
C ILE A 72 -0.15 1.05 0.41
N ALA A 73 0.41 1.36 1.60
CA ALA A 73 1.67 0.79 2.05
C ALA A 73 1.63 -0.74 2.11
N ILE A 74 0.55 -1.32 2.66
CA ILE A 74 0.32 -2.77 2.70
C ILE A 74 0.29 -3.36 1.28
N MET A 75 -0.45 -2.73 0.35
CA MET A 75 -0.56 -3.22 -1.02
C MET A 75 0.78 -3.19 -1.76
N LEU A 76 1.53 -2.08 -1.67
CA LEU A 76 2.79 -1.91 -2.40
C LEU A 76 3.96 -2.68 -1.78
N GLY A 77 4.00 -2.78 -0.45
CA GLY A 77 5.11 -3.41 0.27
C GLY A 77 4.83 -4.86 0.62
N ARG A 78 3.76 -5.12 1.39
CA ARG A 78 3.52 -6.44 1.99
C ARG A 78 2.90 -7.44 1.01
N LEU A 79 2.05 -6.95 0.12
CA LEU A 79 1.46 -7.72 -0.98
C LEU A 79 2.25 -7.58 -2.29
N GLU A 80 3.37 -6.85 -2.25
CA GLU A 80 4.33 -6.69 -3.36
C GLU A 80 3.65 -6.35 -4.70
N MET A 81 2.61 -5.50 -4.67
CA MET A 81 1.91 -5.08 -5.88
C MET A 81 2.74 -4.08 -6.67
N SER A 82 2.59 -4.13 -8.00
CA SER A 82 2.97 -3.00 -8.84
C SER A 82 2.11 -1.75 -8.53
N VAL A 83 2.59 -0.57 -8.92
CA VAL A 83 1.81 0.66 -8.74
C VAL A 83 0.49 0.62 -9.51
N ASP A 84 0.48 -0.02 -10.68
CA ASP A 84 -0.72 -0.16 -11.51
C ASP A 84 -1.78 -1.05 -10.86
N GLU A 85 -1.38 -2.23 -10.38
CA GLU A 85 -2.28 -3.11 -9.63
C GLU A 85 -2.82 -2.41 -8.38
N CYS A 86 -1.97 -1.70 -7.66
CA CYS A 86 -2.38 -0.95 -6.48
C CYS A 86 -3.40 0.15 -6.82
N ILE A 87 -3.26 0.86 -7.95
CA ILE A 87 -4.25 1.84 -8.41
C ILE A 87 -5.60 1.15 -8.66
N ASP A 88 -5.60 0.06 -9.42
CA ASP A 88 -6.83 -0.66 -9.78
C ASP A 88 -7.56 -1.20 -8.54
N ARG A 89 -6.81 -1.79 -7.59
CA ARG A 89 -7.36 -2.25 -6.32
C ARG A 89 -7.86 -1.10 -5.46
N TYR A 90 -7.11 0.01 -5.40
CA TYR A 90 -7.52 1.17 -4.63
C TYR A 90 -8.81 1.80 -5.18
N ILE A 91 -8.97 1.88 -6.51
CA ILE A 91 -10.22 2.36 -7.15
C ILE A 91 -11.41 1.48 -6.75
N LYS A 92 -11.26 0.15 -6.76
CA LYS A 92 -12.32 -0.79 -6.35
C LYS A 92 -12.63 -0.68 -4.84
N LEU A 93 -11.61 -0.50 -4.01
CA LEU A 93 -11.78 -0.34 -2.57
C LEU A 93 -12.55 0.95 -2.27
N ILE A 94 -12.14 2.09 -2.84
CA ILE A 94 -12.82 3.36 -2.59
C ILE A 94 -14.23 3.38 -3.16
N SER A 95 -14.51 2.73 -4.30
CA SER A 95 -15.89 2.67 -4.81
C SER A 95 -16.81 1.91 -3.85
N THR A 96 -16.32 0.82 -3.27
CA THR A 96 -17.06 0.00 -2.29
C THR A 96 -17.27 0.75 -0.96
N VAL A 97 -16.24 1.44 -0.47
CA VAL A 97 -16.27 2.16 0.82
C VAL A 97 -17.06 3.46 0.74
N PHE A 98 -16.92 4.22 -0.35
CA PHE A 98 -17.56 5.53 -0.54
C PHE A 98 -18.90 5.45 -1.29
N GLU A 99 -19.42 4.24 -1.53
CA GLU A 99 -20.75 4.02 -2.10
C GLU A 99 -21.82 4.76 -1.27
N LYS A 100 -22.48 5.74 -1.88
CA LYS A 100 -23.38 6.69 -1.22
C LYS A 100 -24.51 5.99 -0.44
N LYS A 101 -24.51 6.01 0.91
CA LYS A 101 -25.75 5.84 1.71
C LYS A 101 -25.83 6.68 2.99
N SER A 102 -27.08 7.07 3.25
CA SER A 102 -27.69 7.95 4.26
C SER A 102 -27.30 9.44 4.25
N ARG A 103 -28.17 10.25 3.61
CA ARG A 103 -28.14 11.74 3.67
C ARG A 103 -28.45 12.30 5.06
N TRP A 104 -28.88 11.45 5.99
CA TRP A 104 -29.32 11.82 7.33
C TRP A 104 -28.29 11.39 8.38
N PRO A 105 -27.59 12.34 9.03
CA PRO A 105 -26.52 12.06 9.99
C PRO A 105 -27.03 11.58 11.37
N VAL A 106 -28.35 11.62 11.58
CA VAL A 106 -29.01 11.25 12.83
C VAL A 106 -30.09 10.21 12.57
N SER A 107 -30.09 9.14 13.36
CA SER A 107 -31.22 8.20 13.42
C SER A 107 -32.43 8.86 14.10
N LEU A 108 -33.64 8.34 13.87
CA LEU A 108 -34.85 8.78 14.58
C LEU A 108 -34.70 8.73 16.11
N SER A 109 -33.82 7.86 16.61
CA SER A 109 -33.46 7.66 18.01
C SER A 109 -32.31 8.55 18.53
N GLY A 110 -31.87 9.56 17.75
CA GLY A 110 -30.83 10.52 18.18
C GLY A 110 -29.39 10.02 18.09
N ASN A 111 -29.16 8.75 17.75
CA ASN A 111 -27.80 8.21 17.58
C ASN A 111 -27.12 8.76 16.31
N ILE A 112 -25.87 9.18 16.45
CA ILE A 112 -24.95 9.58 15.37
C ILE A 112 -24.55 8.32 14.59
N ARG A 113 -24.71 8.34 13.26
CA ARG A 113 -24.24 7.24 12.39
C ARG A 113 -22.90 7.60 11.75
N SER A 114 -21.98 6.65 11.69
CA SER A 114 -20.75 6.80 10.90
C SER A 114 -21.11 7.03 9.44
N ARG A 115 -20.31 7.85 8.74
CA ARG A 115 -20.50 8.09 7.30
C ARG A 115 -20.12 6.89 6.44
N PHE A 116 -19.30 5.98 6.98
CA PHE A 116 -18.81 4.79 6.31
C PHE A 116 -19.21 3.54 7.07
N ASP A 117 -19.50 2.49 6.32
CA ASP A 117 -19.80 1.17 6.84
C ASP A 117 -18.49 0.42 7.08
N ALA A 118 -18.20 0.13 8.34
CA ALA A 118 -16.99 -0.59 8.74
C ALA A 118 -16.94 -2.00 8.15
N THR A 119 -18.10 -2.66 7.99
CA THR A 119 -18.19 -4.01 7.42
C THR A 119 -17.83 -4.03 5.95
N LYS A 120 -18.23 -2.99 5.19
CA LYS A 120 -17.83 -2.83 3.79
C LYS A 120 -16.32 -2.59 3.66
N LEU A 121 -15.76 -1.77 4.54
CA LEU A 121 -14.31 -1.52 4.55
C LEU A 121 -13.54 -2.81 4.88
N GLU A 122 -13.95 -3.54 5.90
CA GLU A 122 -13.35 -4.82 6.28
C GLU A 122 -13.42 -5.83 5.12
N SER A 123 -14.60 -6.02 4.52
CA SER A 123 -14.77 -6.91 3.38
C SER A 123 -13.89 -6.50 2.20
N ALA A 124 -13.81 -5.20 1.88
CA ALA A 124 -12.96 -4.73 0.79
C ALA A 124 -11.46 -4.95 1.07
N ILE A 125 -11.02 -4.83 2.33
CA ILE A 125 -9.64 -5.13 2.72
C ILE A 125 -9.37 -6.63 2.61
N LYS A 126 -10.26 -7.49 3.11
CA LYS A 126 -10.14 -8.95 3.02
C LYS A 126 -10.06 -9.43 1.58
N ASP A 127 -10.88 -8.87 0.69
CA ASP A 127 -10.82 -9.14 -0.74
C ASP A 127 -9.45 -8.79 -1.35
N VAL A 128 -8.86 -7.67 -0.95
CA VAL A 128 -7.53 -7.25 -1.44
C VAL A 128 -6.44 -8.20 -0.95
N VAL A 129 -6.47 -8.60 0.32
CA VAL A 129 -5.49 -9.52 0.93
C VAL A 129 -5.58 -10.91 0.27
N THR A 130 -6.77 -11.50 0.25
CA THR A 130 -6.97 -12.87 -0.26
C THR A 130 -6.76 -12.99 -1.78
N SER A 131 -7.06 -11.93 -2.55
CA SER A 131 -6.81 -11.93 -4.00
C SER A 131 -5.32 -11.90 -4.39
N HIS A 132 -4.40 -11.70 -3.44
CA HIS A 132 -2.95 -11.72 -3.67
C HIS A 132 -2.24 -12.83 -2.89
N GLY A 133 -2.97 -13.91 -2.57
CA GLY A 133 -2.39 -15.14 -2.03
C GLY A 133 -1.99 -15.08 -0.56
N ALA A 134 -2.41 -14.04 0.17
CA ALA A 134 -2.29 -13.96 1.62
C ALA A 134 -3.60 -14.39 2.30
N GLU A 135 -3.50 -15.05 3.44
CA GLU A 135 -4.66 -15.45 4.24
C GLU A 135 -5.13 -14.28 5.13
N GLU A 136 -6.42 -14.25 5.49
CA GLU A 136 -6.94 -13.21 6.39
C GLU A 136 -6.25 -13.17 7.77
N THR A 137 -5.69 -14.31 8.18
CA THR A 137 -5.01 -14.50 9.47
C THR A 137 -3.50 -14.30 9.36
N ASP A 138 -2.96 -14.01 8.18
CA ASP A 138 -1.53 -13.81 8.02
C ASP A 138 -1.07 -12.65 8.88
N LEU A 139 0.03 -12.89 9.60
CA LEU A 139 0.66 -11.84 10.36
C LEU A 139 1.29 -10.85 9.38
N PHE A 140 1.15 -9.57 9.71
CA PHE A 140 1.78 -8.50 8.98
C PHE A 140 3.30 -8.69 8.90
N ASN A 141 3.90 -9.08 10.03
CA ASN A 141 5.24 -9.67 10.09
C ASN A 141 5.15 -11.19 10.28
N ASP A 142 5.36 -11.92 9.20
CA ASP A 142 5.35 -13.39 9.14
C ASP A 142 6.75 -14.01 9.35
N GLY A 143 7.75 -13.20 9.68
CA GLY A 143 9.14 -13.65 9.88
C GLY A 143 9.90 -13.96 8.59
N CYS A 144 9.28 -13.82 7.41
CA CYS A 144 9.98 -13.93 6.13
C CYS A 144 10.82 -12.67 5.90
N GLU A 145 12.12 -12.85 5.66
CA GLU A 145 12.99 -11.74 5.27
C GLU A 145 12.60 -11.21 3.88
N ARG A 146 12.34 -9.90 3.82
CA ARG A 146 12.03 -9.14 2.60
C ARG A 146 12.99 -7.96 2.51
N GLY A 147 13.29 -7.53 1.28
CA GLY A 147 14.09 -6.32 1.04
C GLY A 147 13.40 -5.04 1.52
N CYS A 148 12.07 -5.01 1.48
CA CYS A 148 11.24 -3.89 1.92
C CYS A 148 10.49 -4.23 3.21
N ARG A 149 10.50 -3.31 4.17
CA ARG A 149 9.68 -3.34 5.38
C ARG A 149 8.42 -2.50 5.19
N VAL A 150 7.35 -2.83 5.92
CA VAL A 150 6.09 -2.09 5.95
C VAL A 150 5.65 -1.91 7.39
#